data_AF-A0A0D3H6M4-F1
#
_entry.id   AF-A0A0D3H6M4-F1
#
_cell.length_a   1.000
_cell.length_b   1.000
_cell.length_c   1.000
_cell.angle_alpha   90.00
_cell.angle_beta   90.00
_cell.angle_gamma   90.00
#
_symmetry.space_group_name_H-M   'P 1'
#
loop_
_entity.id
_entity.type
_entity.pdbx_description
1 polymer ?
#
loop_
_entity_poly.entity_id
_entity_poly.type
_entity_poly.pdbx_seq_one_letter_code
_entity_poly.pdbx_strand_id
1 'polypeptide(L)'
;MEHNGTAALGWAARDTSGHLSPFSFTRRVQQEDDVTIKVFYCGICHTDLHIIKNEWGNAMYPVVPGHEIVGVVTGVGAGVTKFKAGDTVGVGYFVASCRGCECCGNEYENYCAKMINLNF
;
A
#
# COMPACT_ATOMS: atom_id res chain seq x y z
N MET A 1 5.24 -23.36 10.74
CA MET A 1 4.13 -22.38 10.69
C MET A 1 3.98 -21.99 9.24
N GLU A 2 2.94 -22.46 8.56
CA GLU A 2 2.81 -22.30 7.10
C GLU A 2 2.59 -20.83 6.74
N HIS A 3 3.55 -20.26 6.00
CA HIS A 3 3.47 -18.92 5.43
C HIS A 3 2.52 -18.92 4.23
N ASN A 4 1.21 -18.96 4.48
CA ASN A 4 0.21 -19.09 3.42
C ASN A 4 -0.14 -17.74 2.76
N GLY A 5 0.85 -16.90 2.46
CA GLY A 5 0.61 -15.57 1.87
C GLY A 5 0.32 -15.60 0.37
N THR A 6 -0.26 -14.53 -0.16
CA THR A 6 -0.62 -14.42 -1.58
C THR A 6 0.56 -13.85 -2.36
N ALA A 7 1.09 -14.61 -3.33
CA ALA A 7 2.14 -14.14 -4.22
C ALA A 7 1.71 -12.88 -4.99
N ALA A 8 2.63 -11.94 -5.16
CA ALA A 8 2.46 -10.72 -5.93
C ALA A 8 3.74 -10.42 -6.72
N LEU A 9 3.56 -9.67 -7.81
CA LEU A 9 4.64 -9.19 -8.68
C LEU A 9 4.53 -7.67 -8.78
N GLY A 10 5.65 -6.99 -8.62
CA GLY A 10 5.79 -5.55 -8.80
C GLY A 10 7.14 -5.21 -9.42
N TRP A 11 7.44 -3.92 -9.49
CA TRP A 11 8.76 -3.41 -9.84
C TRP A 11 9.33 -2.71 -8.62
N ALA A 12 10.57 -3.04 -8.24
CA ALA A 12 11.19 -2.52 -7.04
C ALA A 12 12.56 -1.89 -7.31
N ALA A 13 12.88 -0.84 -6.56
CA ALA A 13 14.24 -0.35 -6.38
C ALA A 13 14.94 -1.18 -5.30
N ARG A 14 16.24 -1.39 -5.44
CA ARG A 14 17.06 -2.18 -4.49
C ARG A 14 18.20 -1.39 -3.84
N ASP A 15 18.43 -0.17 -4.33
CA ASP A 15 19.47 0.73 -3.87
C ASP A 15 19.14 2.18 -4.28
N THR A 16 20.01 3.10 -3.88
CA THR A 16 19.85 4.55 -4.06
C THR A 16 19.94 5.02 -5.52
N SER A 17 20.26 4.15 -6.48
CA SER A 17 20.11 4.50 -7.90
C SER A 17 18.65 4.78 -8.26
N GLY A 18 17.72 4.12 -7.56
CA GLY A 18 16.29 4.13 -7.86
C GLY A 18 15.93 3.34 -9.12
N HIS A 19 16.84 2.53 -9.67
CA HIS A 19 16.53 1.71 -10.83
C HIS A 19 15.51 0.62 -10.47
N LEU A 20 14.37 0.62 -11.18
CA LEU A 20 13.30 -0.33 -10.96
C LEU A 20 13.50 -1.58 -11.81
N SER A 21 13.27 -2.74 -11.23
CA SER A 21 13.25 -4.02 -11.95
C SER A 21 12.22 -4.98 -11.35
N PRO A 22 11.77 -6.02 -12.08
CA PRO A 22 10.78 -6.97 -11.58
C PRO A 22 11.17 -7.56 -10.22
N PHE A 23 10.18 -7.66 -9.34
CA PHE A 23 10.33 -8.15 -7.98
C PHE A 23 9.08 -8.93 -7.55
N SER A 24 9.29 -10.19 -7.15
CA SER A 24 8.24 -11.04 -6.60
C SER A 24 8.28 -10.99 -5.08
N PHE A 25 7.12 -10.89 -4.46
CA PHE A 25 6.98 -10.82 -3.02
C PHE A 25 5.68 -11.47 -2.56
N THR A 26 5.60 -11.76 -1.26
CA THR A 26 4.43 -12.37 -0.65
C THR A 26 3.65 -11.32 0.11
N ARG A 27 2.37 -11.14 -0.23
CA ARG A 27 1.44 -10.32 0.54
C ARG A 27 0.80 -11.15 1.64
N ARG A 28 0.39 -10.48 2.71
CA ARG A 28 -0.46 -11.10 3.74
C ARG A 28 -1.76 -11.62 3.13
N VAL A 29 -2.33 -12.66 3.73
CA VAL A 29 -3.68 -13.12 3.38
C VAL A 29 -4.71 -12.06 3.74
N GLN A 30 -5.81 -12.05 2.98
CA GLN A 30 -6.96 -11.19 3.25
C GLN A 30 -7.52 -11.52 4.65
N GLN A 31 -7.53 -10.52 5.51
CA GLN A 31 -8.09 -10.52 6.86
C GLN A 31 -9.55 -10.05 6.84
N GLU A 32 -10.19 -10.02 8.01
CA GLU A 32 -11.60 -9.70 8.19
C GLU A 32 -12.01 -8.33 7.63
N ASP A 33 -11.17 -7.31 7.81
CA ASP A 33 -11.46 -5.92 7.41
C ASP A 33 -10.80 -5.51 6.09
N ASP A 34 -10.22 -6.46 5.36
CA ASP A 34 -9.44 -6.16 4.16
C ASP A 34 -10.25 -6.13 2.88
N VAL A 35 -9.78 -5.32 1.94
CA VAL A 35 -10.22 -5.33 0.55
C VAL A 35 -9.06 -5.76 -0.34
N THR A 36 -9.23 -6.84 -1.09
CA THR A 36 -8.26 -7.24 -2.13
C THR A 36 -8.57 -6.52 -3.43
N ILE A 37 -7.58 -5.81 -3.95
CA ILE A 37 -7.71 -4.99 -5.16
C ILE A 37 -6.78 -5.54 -6.24
N LYS A 38 -7.32 -5.72 -7.45
CA LYS A 38 -6.54 -5.86 -8.68
C LYS A 38 -6.27 -4.47 -9.23
N VAL A 39 -5.01 -4.05 -9.17
CA VAL A 39 -4.55 -2.75 -9.68
C VAL A 39 -4.68 -2.70 -11.20
N PHE A 40 -5.28 -1.63 -11.72
CA PHE A 40 -5.31 -1.34 -13.16
C PHE A 40 -4.32 -0.24 -13.52
N TYR A 41 -4.27 0.81 -12.70
CA TYR A 41 -3.43 1.97 -12.92
C TYR A 41 -2.78 2.40 -11.60
N CYS A 42 -1.56 2.93 -11.70
CA CYS A 42 -0.90 3.64 -10.61
C CYS A 42 -0.22 4.87 -11.21
N GLY A 43 -0.49 6.04 -10.62
CA GLY A 43 0.21 7.28 -10.96
C GLY A 43 1.66 7.26 -10.48
N ILE A 44 2.43 8.23 -10.97
CA ILE A 44 3.83 8.47 -10.58
C ILE A 44 3.96 9.96 -10.28
N CYS A 45 4.53 10.29 -9.14
CA CYS A 45 4.90 11.65 -8.80
C CYS A 45 6.31 11.75 -8.21
N HIS A 46 6.71 12.96 -7.81
CA HIS A 46 8.05 13.19 -7.27
C HIS A 46 8.27 12.47 -5.93
N THR A 47 7.22 12.21 -5.15
CA THR A 47 7.31 11.42 -3.92
C THR A 47 7.90 10.04 -4.21
N ASP A 48 7.49 9.37 -5.29
CA ASP A 48 8.06 8.07 -5.66
C ASP A 48 9.56 8.20 -5.95
N LEU A 49 9.98 9.25 -6.66
CA LEU A 49 11.38 9.51 -7.00
C LEU A 49 12.23 9.75 -5.75
N HIS A 50 11.77 10.61 -4.83
CA HIS A 50 12.48 10.90 -3.58
C HIS A 50 12.68 9.63 -2.74
N ILE A 51 11.67 8.76 -2.70
CA ILE A 51 11.71 7.52 -1.92
C ILE A 51 12.65 6.49 -2.57
N ILE A 52 12.48 6.18 -3.86
CA ILE A 52 13.31 5.13 -4.50
C ILE A 52 14.79 5.51 -4.58
N LYS A 53 15.12 6.81 -4.55
CA LYS A 53 16.50 7.33 -4.50
C LYS A 53 17.02 7.57 -3.08
N ASN A 54 16.19 7.33 -2.06
CA ASN A 54 16.50 7.54 -0.65
C ASN A 54 16.95 8.98 -0.34
N GLU A 55 16.36 9.99 -0.99
CA GLU A 55 16.75 11.40 -0.82
C GLU A 55 16.39 11.95 0.57
N TRP A 56 15.52 11.25 1.31
CA TRP A 56 15.17 11.56 2.69
C TRP A 56 15.81 10.61 3.72
N GLY A 57 16.65 9.66 3.29
CA GLY A 57 17.37 8.76 4.19
C GLY A 57 16.50 7.73 4.92
N ASN A 58 15.26 7.50 4.50
CA ASN A 58 14.26 6.65 5.15
C ASN A 58 13.77 5.47 4.28
N ALA A 59 14.37 5.22 3.11
CA ALA A 59 13.98 4.11 2.25
C ALA A 59 14.35 2.76 2.89
N MET A 60 13.40 1.81 2.87
CA MET A 60 13.60 0.42 3.31
C MET A 60 13.61 -0.50 2.09
N TYR A 61 14.78 -0.72 1.49
CA TYR A 61 14.87 -1.56 0.30
C TYR A 61 14.61 -3.05 0.60
N PRO A 62 13.99 -3.81 -0.33
CA PRO A 62 13.52 -3.39 -1.66
C PRO A 62 12.23 -2.56 -1.61
N VAL A 63 12.21 -1.43 -2.32
CA VAL A 63 11.06 -0.51 -2.36
C VAL A 63 10.22 -0.72 -3.61
N VAL A 64 8.94 -1.06 -3.43
CA VAL A 64 7.94 -1.02 -4.51
C VAL A 64 7.19 0.31 -4.42
N PRO A 65 7.41 1.28 -5.33
CA PRO A 65 6.73 2.57 -5.27
C PRO A 65 5.27 2.47 -5.74
N GLY A 66 4.51 3.54 -5.53
CA GLY A 66 3.15 3.70 -6.02
C GLY A 66 2.12 3.96 -4.92
N HIS A 67 1.54 5.16 -4.96
CA HIS A 67 0.59 5.61 -3.93
C HIS A 67 -0.58 6.43 -4.53
N GLU A 68 -0.82 6.24 -5.83
CA GLU A 68 -1.88 6.86 -6.62
C GLU A 68 -2.64 5.76 -7.39
N ILE A 69 -3.24 4.83 -6.66
CA ILE A 69 -3.70 3.53 -7.20
C ILE A 69 -5.18 3.58 -7.56
N VAL A 70 -5.54 3.05 -8.73
CA VAL A 70 -6.93 2.72 -9.11
C VAL A 70 -7.01 1.27 -9.58
N GLY A 71 -8.05 0.56 -9.14
CA GLY A 71 -8.27 -0.83 -9.50
C GLY A 71 -9.69 -1.29 -9.25
N VAL A 72 -9.87 -2.60 -9.31
CA VAL A 72 -11.16 -3.26 -9.04
C VAL A 72 -11.04 -4.18 -7.83
N VAL A 73 -12.06 -4.19 -6.98
CA VAL A 73 -12.15 -5.14 -5.87
C VAL A 73 -12.34 -6.55 -6.41
N THR A 74 -11.48 -7.48 -5.98
CA THR A 74 -11.57 -8.92 -6.32
C THR A 74 -11.97 -9.79 -5.14
N GLY A 75 -11.90 -9.26 -3.92
CA GLY A 75 -12.28 -9.96 -2.70
C GLY A 75 -12.43 -8.98 -1.55
N VAL A 76 -13.28 -9.34 -0.58
CA VAL A 76 -13.50 -8.57 0.65
C VAL A 76 -13.51 -9.51 1.85
N GLY A 77 -12.96 -9.07 2.96
CA GLY A 77 -13.03 -9.78 4.24
C GLY A 77 -14.45 -9.79 4.80
N ALA A 78 -14.70 -10.68 5.77
CA ALA A 78 -16.04 -10.90 6.32
C ALA A 78 -16.62 -9.68 7.06
N GLY A 79 -15.78 -8.80 7.60
CA GLY A 79 -16.17 -7.56 8.29
C GLY A 79 -16.39 -6.37 7.35
N VAL A 80 -16.01 -6.50 6.07
CA VAL A 80 -16.15 -5.40 5.10
C VAL A 80 -17.59 -5.25 4.64
N THR A 81 -18.16 -4.08 4.90
CA THR A 81 -19.54 -3.73 4.51
C THR A 81 -19.62 -2.61 3.47
N LYS A 82 -18.54 -1.84 3.28
CA LYS A 82 -18.53 -0.64 2.43
C LYS A 82 -18.24 -0.93 0.95
N PHE A 83 -17.65 -2.08 0.64
CA PHE A 83 -17.22 -2.46 -0.71
C PHE A 83 -17.62 -3.89 -1.02
N LYS A 84 -17.72 -4.22 -2.31
CA LYS A 84 -17.96 -5.57 -2.82
C LYS A 84 -17.11 -5.84 -4.07
N ALA A 85 -16.94 -7.11 -4.40
CA ALA A 85 -16.26 -7.52 -5.63
C ALA A 85 -16.90 -6.85 -6.87
N GLY A 86 -16.05 -6.36 -7.77
CA GLY A 86 -16.46 -5.61 -8.97
C GLY A 86 -16.50 -4.09 -8.79
N ASP A 87 -16.44 -3.56 -7.56
CA ASP A 87 -16.38 -2.11 -7.35
C ASP A 87 -15.04 -1.54 -7.84
N THR A 88 -15.09 -0.40 -8.54
CA THR A 88 -13.89 0.40 -8.87
C THR A 88 -13.51 1.25 -7.66
N VAL A 89 -12.28 1.11 -7.18
CA VAL A 89 -11.80 1.74 -5.96
C VAL A 89 -10.42 2.37 -6.16
N GLY A 90 -10.10 3.36 -5.33
CA GLY A 90 -8.79 3.99 -5.28
C GLY A 90 -8.14 3.85 -3.91
N VAL A 91 -6.80 3.87 -3.89
CA VAL A 91 -6.00 3.94 -2.66
C VAL A 91 -4.96 5.05 -2.82
N GLY A 92 -4.96 5.99 -1.87
CA GLY A 92 -4.05 7.13 -1.83
C GLY A 92 -2.76 6.84 -1.04
N TYR A 93 -2.21 7.88 -0.41
CA TYR A 93 -0.87 7.82 0.21
C TYR A 93 -0.72 6.87 1.41
N PHE A 94 -1.78 6.65 2.19
CA PHE A 94 -1.71 5.87 3.43
C PHE A 94 -2.77 4.77 3.49
N VAL A 95 -2.44 3.70 4.22
CA VAL A 95 -3.25 2.46 4.30
C VAL A 95 -3.71 2.12 5.70
N ALA A 96 -3.11 2.72 6.73
CA ALA A 96 -3.52 2.49 8.11
C ALA A 96 -3.13 3.66 9.03
N SER A 97 -3.76 3.69 10.20
CA SER A 97 -3.45 4.57 11.31
C SER A 97 -3.65 3.81 12.62
N CYS A 98 -3.34 4.42 13.77
CA CYS A 98 -3.52 3.73 15.06
C CYS A 98 -4.99 3.59 15.50
N ARG A 99 -5.92 4.33 14.88
CA ARG A 99 -7.36 4.34 15.18
C ARG A 99 -7.75 4.77 16.60
N GLY A 100 -6.81 5.19 17.45
CA GLY A 100 -7.05 5.49 18.87
C GLY A 100 -6.50 6.83 19.38
N CYS A 101 -5.83 7.63 18.55
CA CYS A 101 -5.42 8.99 18.92
C CYS A 101 -6.53 10.01 18.64
N GLU A 102 -6.40 11.21 19.21
CA GLU A 102 -7.34 12.32 18.99
C GLU A 102 -7.57 12.62 17.51
N CYS A 103 -6.51 12.67 16.69
CA CYS A 103 -6.66 12.92 15.25
C CYS A 103 -7.50 11.81 14.58
N CYS A 104 -7.30 10.55 14.93
CA CYS A 104 -8.10 9.45 14.38
C CYS A 104 -9.56 9.49 14.85
N GLY A 105 -9.80 9.88 16.11
CA GLY A 105 -11.15 10.04 16.66
C GLY A 105 -11.95 11.17 16.01
N ASN A 106 -11.24 12.16 15.45
CA ASN A 106 -11.80 13.34 14.78
C ASN A 106 -11.76 13.23 13.24
N GLU A 107 -11.61 12.03 12.67
CA GLU A 107 -11.55 11.80 11.21
C GLU A 107 -10.40 12.54 10.48
N TYR A 108 -9.33 12.80 11.23
CA TYR A 108 -8.06 13.33 10.73
C TYR A 108 -6.95 12.30 10.84
N GLU A 109 -7.21 11.05 10.46
CA GLU A 109 -6.22 9.96 10.54
C GLU A 109 -4.96 10.25 9.71
N ASN A 110 -5.04 11.15 8.74
CA ASN A 110 -3.89 11.64 7.98
C ASN A 110 -2.87 12.42 8.84
N TYR A 111 -3.25 12.90 10.02
CA TYR A 111 -2.33 13.50 11.00
C TYR A 111 -1.91 12.51 12.10
N CYS A 112 -2.23 11.23 11.97
CA CYS A 112 -1.80 10.22 12.93
C CYS A 112 -0.27 10.05 12.91
N ALA A 113 0.37 10.22 14.07
CA ALA A 113 1.81 9.98 14.24
C ALA A 113 2.26 8.52 14.00
N LYS A 114 1.30 7.58 13.91
CA LYS A 114 1.52 6.15 13.62
C LYS A 114 0.87 5.74 12.29
N MET A 115 0.74 6.66 11.34
CA MET A 115 0.28 6.37 9.99
C MET A 115 1.22 5.35 9.32
N ILE A 116 0.65 4.45 8.52
CA ILE A 116 1.38 3.57 7.61
C ILE A 116 1.13 4.05 6.16
N ASN A 117 2.20 4.38 5.44
CA ASN A 117 2.15 4.81 4.05
C ASN A 117 2.35 3.65 3.06
N LEU A 118 2.10 3.91 1.77
CA LEU A 118 2.09 2.93 0.67
C LEU A 118 3.44 2.74 -0.03
N ASN A 119 4.55 2.96 0.67
CA ASN A 119 5.89 2.77 0.12
C ASN A 119 6.52 1.61 0.87
N PHE A 120 6.54 0.44 0.22
CA PHE A 120 7.09 -0.79 0.78
C PHE A 120 8.60 -0.68 1.00
#